data_AF-A0A7S2MWT0-F1
#
_entry.id   AF-A0A7S2MWT0-F1
#
_cell.length_a   1.000
_cell.length_b   1.000
_cell.length_c   1.000
_cell.angle_alpha   90.00
_cell.angle_beta   90.00
_cell.angle_gamma   90.00
#
_symmetry.space_group_name_H-M   'P 1'
#
loop_
_entity.id
_entity.type
_entity.pdbx_description
1 polymer ?
#
loop_
_entity_poly.entity_id
_entity_poly.type
_entity_poly.pdbx_seq_one_letter_code
_entity_poly.pdbx_strand_id
1 'polypeptide(L)'
;HSGRGACLAGHGGVNMETAMDLAVQRAGLSLKEVSAVECSASGSELLDAAEAAAVAAAIPRYFEDESLPLTTTKPFLGSGHAAAGLFAVLRVLEETAEDALFGNCLLRALSPNIHLRERNLLFATEPMVHPWSFATCFPDKGRPVCVNSFGLSGTYASALVHPSTEARGLWHGEPVVAESAPTVAFWPGGDINPSEYPAESYWLVGSFCEWDRPQEMVEVEPGVWETTIAIGENGWERFQVWIDGDPGAVLHPDIDNAWRLDTAEGPDPLEVCSHLAWAIGTTYWYRSEPEGSRYAGRMLPAGRQAESQQGRRYRVSLHVAGRFRKVDWRDLGLPPAIEDEGVDDEEGEGRASGDEARGPPEAQPFTAYYVSASWNGWSYEPMCQDLFAQGLWSYTAELEASQSS
;
A
#
# COMPACT_ATOMS: atom_id res chain seq x y z
N HIS A 1 14.13 -2.86 -17.54
CA HIS A 1 14.09 -4.04 -16.67
C HIS A 1 15.39 -4.81 -16.82
N SER A 2 15.95 -5.38 -15.75
CA SER A 2 17.25 -6.07 -15.73
C SER A 2 17.22 -7.44 -16.40
N GLY A 3 16.07 -8.10 -16.39
CA GLY A 3 15.89 -9.40 -17.04
C GLY A 3 16.51 -10.52 -16.20
N ARG A 4 17.20 -11.47 -16.85
CA ARG A 4 17.82 -12.60 -16.15
C ARG A 4 19.15 -12.17 -15.50
N GLY A 5 19.15 -12.03 -14.18
CA GLY A 5 20.33 -11.72 -13.37
C GLY A 5 20.85 -12.90 -12.53
N ALA A 6 21.85 -12.63 -11.69
CA ALA A 6 22.41 -13.63 -10.76
C ALA A 6 21.41 -14.07 -9.68
N CYS A 7 20.52 -13.17 -9.25
CA CYS A 7 19.39 -13.45 -8.38
C CYS A 7 18.28 -12.42 -8.63
N LEU A 8 17.08 -12.66 -8.12
CA LEU A 8 15.90 -11.80 -8.34
C LEU A 8 16.13 -10.36 -7.86
N ALA A 9 16.81 -10.20 -6.72
CA ALA A 9 17.11 -8.89 -6.10
C ALA A 9 18.49 -8.32 -6.50
N GLY A 10 19.17 -8.94 -7.47
CA GLY A 10 20.53 -8.56 -7.85
C GLY A 10 20.54 -7.41 -8.86
N HIS A 11 21.21 -6.31 -8.53
CA HIS A 11 21.41 -5.21 -9.46
C HIS A 11 22.49 -5.55 -10.49
N GLY A 12 22.14 -5.50 -11.78
CA GLY A 12 23.09 -5.72 -12.88
C GLY A 12 23.75 -4.41 -13.28
N GLY A 13 25.09 -4.32 -13.15
CA GLY A 13 25.86 -3.10 -13.48
C GLY A 13 25.58 -2.57 -14.88
N VAL A 14 25.64 -3.43 -15.90
CA VAL A 14 25.37 -3.08 -17.31
C VAL A 14 23.97 -2.48 -17.50
N ASN A 15 22.97 -2.97 -16.76
CA ASN A 15 21.62 -2.45 -16.86
C ASN A 15 21.46 -1.09 -16.17
N MET A 16 22.20 -0.84 -15.09
CA MET A 16 22.28 0.50 -14.47
C MET A 16 22.96 1.50 -15.42
N GLU A 17 24.06 1.09 -16.04
CA GLU A 17 24.75 1.87 -17.09
C GLU A 17 23.80 2.18 -18.26
N THR A 18 23.10 1.18 -18.77
CA THR A 18 22.13 1.33 -19.86
C THR A 18 21.00 2.30 -19.49
N ALA A 19 20.52 2.28 -18.24
CA ALA A 19 19.47 3.20 -17.81
C ALA A 19 19.94 4.66 -17.85
N MET A 20 21.15 4.94 -17.36
CA MET A 20 21.75 6.28 -17.41
C MET A 20 22.05 6.73 -18.86
N ASP A 21 22.58 5.83 -19.68
CA ASP A 21 22.87 6.09 -21.10
C ASP A 21 21.57 6.44 -21.87
N LEU A 22 20.49 5.67 -21.67
CA LEU A 22 19.19 5.96 -22.28
C LEU A 22 18.60 7.30 -21.82
N ALA A 23 18.79 7.69 -20.55
CA ALA A 23 18.30 8.96 -20.03
C ALA A 23 19.00 10.14 -20.73
N VAL A 24 20.31 10.07 -20.85
CA VAL A 24 21.13 11.07 -21.55
C VAL A 24 20.83 11.12 -23.04
N GLN A 25 20.72 9.97 -23.71
CA GLN A 25 20.36 9.90 -25.13
C GLN A 25 18.98 10.52 -25.40
N ARG A 26 17.98 10.24 -24.55
CA ARG A 26 16.64 10.82 -24.68
C ARG A 26 16.61 12.33 -24.43
N ALA A 27 17.51 12.83 -23.59
CA ALA A 27 17.67 14.26 -23.35
C ALA A 27 18.48 14.98 -24.45
N GLY A 28 19.10 14.23 -25.38
CA GLY A 28 19.98 14.81 -26.40
C GLY A 28 21.28 15.36 -25.83
N LEU A 29 21.75 14.81 -24.71
CA LEU A 29 22.94 15.25 -23.99
C LEU A 29 24.08 14.23 -24.12
N SER A 30 25.24 14.59 -23.58
CA SER A 30 26.37 13.69 -23.35
C SER A 30 26.52 13.37 -21.86
N LEU A 31 27.00 12.17 -21.53
CA LEU A 31 27.26 11.75 -20.15
C LEU A 31 28.22 12.72 -19.43
N LYS A 32 29.14 13.36 -20.17
CA LYS A 32 30.06 14.38 -19.64
C LYS A 32 29.33 15.60 -19.06
N GLU A 33 28.14 15.89 -19.55
CA GLU A 33 27.36 17.07 -19.18
C GLU A 33 26.67 16.90 -17.84
N VAL A 34 26.48 15.68 -17.35
CA VAL A 34 25.96 15.42 -16.00
C VAL A 34 26.88 16.09 -14.96
N SER A 35 26.35 16.83 -13.99
CA SER A 35 27.14 17.55 -12.97
C SER A 35 27.34 16.75 -11.69
N ALA A 36 26.33 15.99 -11.28
CA ALA A 36 26.32 15.14 -10.11
C ALA A 36 25.36 13.96 -10.33
N VAL A 37 25.42 12.96 -9.45
CA VAL A 37 24.47 11.83 -9.47
C VAL A 37 23.83 11.66 -8.09
N GLU A 38 22.51 11.76 -8.03
CA GLU A 38 21.71 11.38 -6.89
C GLU A 38 21.41 9.87 -7.01
N CYS A 39 22.15 9.09 -6.22
CA CYS A 39 22.18 7.63 -6.27
C CYS A 39 20.96 6.98 -5.61
N SER A 40 20.61 5.80 -6.10
CA SER A 40 19.61 4.93 -5.50
C SER A 40 20.05 4.44 -4.12
N ALA A 41 21.34 4.11 -3.93
CA ALA A 41 22.04 3.88 -2.67
C ALA A 41 21.17 3.25 -1.57
N SER A 42 20.88 1.96 -1.72
CA SER A 42 20.02 1.21 -0.80
C SER A 42 20.60 1.01 0.61
N GLY A 43 21.89 1.34 0.80
CA GLY A 43 22.62 1.05 2.05
C GLY A 43 23.16 -0.37 2.11
N SER A 44 23.15 -1.10 0.98
CA SER A 44 23.66 -2.46 0.87
C SER A 44 25.09 -2.43 0.36
N GLU A 45 26.03 -3.06 1.08
CA GLU A 45 27.45 -3.04 0.75
C GLU A 45 27.73 -3.46 -0.71
N LEU A 46 27.04 -4.51 -1.18
CA LEU A 46 27.18 -5.02 -2.54
C LEU A 46 26.52 -4.10 -3.57
N LEU A 47 25.29 -3.66 -3.30
CA LEU A 47 24.51 -2.91 -4.28
C LEU A 47 25.04 -1.48 -4.44
N ASP A 48 25.45 -0.85 -3.34
CA ASP A 48 26.02 0.49 -3.36
C ASP A 48 27.39 0.48 -4.07
N ALA A 49 28.20 -0.58 -3.89
CA ALA A 49 29.44 -0.76 -4.64
C ALA A 49 29.18 -1.00 -6.14
N ALA A 50 28.17 -1.81 -6.48
CA ALA A 50 27.78 -2.06 -7.86
C ALA A 50 27.25 -0.80 -8.54
N GLU A 51 26.45 0.02 -7.85
CA GLU A 51 25.95 1.29 -8.35
C GLU A 51 27.07 2.29 -8.56
N ALA A 52 27.97 2.48 -7.57
CA ALA A 52 29.12 3.37 -7.72
C ALA A 52 30.02 2.96 -8.89
N ALA A 53 30.24 1.66 -9.09
CA ALA A 53 30.99 1.13 -10.23
C ALA A 53 30.28 1.40 -11.56
N ALA A 54 28.95 1.20 -11.63
CA ALA A 54 28.15 1.49 -12.81
C ALA A 54 28.14 2.98 -13.16
N VAL A 55 28.05 3.86 -12.16
CA VAL A 55 28.14 5.32 -12.35
C VAL A 55 29.52 5.70 -12.91
N ALA A 56 30.61 5.17 -12.34
CA ALA A 56 31.95 5.43 -12.85
C ALA A 56 32.18 4.92 -14.28
N ALA A 57 31.52 3.82 -14.66
CA ALA A 57 31.59 3.27 -16.01
C ALA A 57 30.77 4.09 -17.01
N ALA A 58 29.54 4.49 -16.65
CA ALA A 58 28.65 5.26 -17.52
C ALA A 58 29.07 6.74 -17.62
N ILE A 59 29.49 7.37 -16.53
CA ILE A 59 29.79 8.79 -16.45
C ILE A 59 31.27 8.97 -16.05
N PRO A 60 32.22 8.59 -16.92
CA PRO A 60 33.64 8.65 -16.60
C PRO A 60 34.14 10.09 -16.52
N ARG A 61 34.99 10.37 -15.52
CA ARG A 61 35.80 11.59 -15.46
C ARG A 61 37.25 11.26 -15.78
N TYR A 62 37.81 12.00 -16.73
CA TYR A 62 39.13 11.69 -17.29
C TYR A 62 40.25 12.55 -16.72
N PHE A 63 39.93 13.65 -16.05
CA PHE A 63 40.91 14.58 -15.50
C PHE A 63 40.92 14.51 -13.97
N GLU A 64 42.09 14.64 -13.35
CA GLU A 64 42.25 14.54 -11.89
C GLU A 64 41.55 15.68 -11.13
N ASP A 65 41.36 16.82 -11.77
CA ASP A 65 40.64 17.98 -11.26
C ASP A 65 39.12 17.90 -11.52
N GLU A 66 38.65 16.89 -12.25
CA GLU A 66 37.23 16.67 -12.53
C GLU A 66 36.71 15.52 -11.66
N SER A 67 35.99 15.84 -10.58
CA SER A 67 35.31 14.84 -9.75
C SER A 67 33.80 14.85 -10.02
N LEU A 68 33.18 13.67 -10.04
CA LEU A 68 31.73 13.52 -10.10
C LEU A 68 31.17 13.34 -8.67
N PRO A 69 30.42 14.32 -8.13
CA PRO A 69 29.77 14.16 -6.85
C PRO A 69 28.66 13.13 -6.94
N LEU A 70 28.62 12.27 -5.92
CA LEU A 70 27.55 11.32 -5.68
C LEU A 70 26.82 11.72 -4.40
N THR A 71 25.51 11.81 -4.46
CA THR A 71 24.64 12.18 -3.35
C THR A 71 23.56 11.12 -3.14
N THR A 72 22.97 11.07 -1.95
CA THR A 72 21.74 10.30 -1.73
C THR A 72 20.90 10.86 -0.59
N THR A 73 19.60 11.02 -0.81
CA THR A 73 18.64 11.54 0.17
C THR A 73 18.25 10.52 1.25
N LYS A 74 18.53 9.23 1.05
CA LYS A 74 18.03 8.15 1.92
C LYS A 74 18.55 8.19 3.36
N PRO A 75 19.81 8.60 3.62
CA PRO A 75 20.28 8.86 4.98
C PRO A 75 19.48 9.94 5.74
N PHE A 76 18.80 10.85 5.04
CA PHE A 76 18.00 11.93 5.64
C PHE A 76 16.54 11.55 5.83
N LEU A 77 15.91 10.96 4.81
CA LEU A 77 14.46 10.73 4.75
C LEU A 77 14.07 9.23 4.84
N GLY A 78 15.05 8.33 4.92
CA GLY A 78 14.84 6.90 4.80
C GLY A 78 14.65 6.43 3.35
N SER A 79 14.36 5.14 3.16
CA SER A 79 14.28 4.51 1.83
C SER A 79 13.20 5.13 0.93
N GLY A 80 12.11 5.66 1.49
CA GLY A 80 10.97 6.20 0.74
C GLY A 80 10.18 5.17 -0.08
N HIS A 81 10.69 3.94 -0.26
CA HIS A 81 10.07 2.86 -1.04
C HIS A 81 9.57 3.37 -2.40
N ALA A 82 8.26 3.35 -2.64
CA ALA A 82 7.65 3.84 -3.89
C ALA A 82 7.91 5.33 -4.15
N ALA A 83 8.10 6.14 -3.11
CA ALA A 83 8.39 7.57 -3.19
C ALA A 83 9.89 7.90 -3.28
N ALA A 84 10.78 6.89 -3.27
CA ALA A 84 12.23 7.11 -3.25
C ALA A 84 12.74 8.02 -4.38
N GLY A 85 12.20 7.83 -5.59
CA GLY A 85 12.56 8.66 -6.75
C GLY A 85 12.07 10.10 -6.62
N LEU A 86 10.90 10.33 -6.03
CA LEU A 86 10.38 11.68 -5.79
C LEU A 86 11.25 12.43 -4.78
N PHE A 87 11.65 11.77 -3.68
CA PHE A 87 12.53 12.38 -2.68
C PHE A 87 13.89 12.75 -3.26
N ALA A 88 14.42 11.90 -4.12
CA ALA A 88 15.66 12.17 -4.85
C ALA A 88 15.54 13.40 -5.76
N VAL A 89 14.44 13.53 -6.51
CA VAL A 89 14.18 14.73 -7.33
C VAL A 89 14.02 15.98 -6.46
N LEU A 90 13.26 15.90 -5.36
CA LEU A 90 13.08 17.04 -4.44
C LEU A 90 14.42 17.52 -3.90
N ARG A 91 15.30 16.62 -3.49
CA ARG A 91 16.64 16.98 -3.06
C ARG A 91 17.40 17.75 -4.14
N VAL A 92 17.41 17.26 -5.38
CA VAL A 92 18.10 17.95 -6.48
C VAL A 92 17.53 19.35 -6.74
N LEU A 93 16.21 19.51 -6.63
CA LEU A 93 15.55 20.82 -6.76
C LEU A 93 15.98 21.78 -5.65
N GLU A 94 16.04 21.31 -4.41
CA GLU A 94 16.51 22.10 -3.26
C GLU A 94 18.02 22.44 -3.38
N GLU A 95 18.87 21.47 -3.72
CA GLU A 95 20.30 21.69 -3.94
C GLU A 95 20.56 22.71 -5.06
N THR A 96 19.74 22.67 -6.10
CA THR A 96 19.75 23.65 -7.19
C THR A 96 19.32 25.04 -6.70
N ALA A 97 18.22 25.12 -5.94
CA ALA A 97 17.68 26.39 -5.46
C ALA A 97 18.67 27.13 -4.57
N GLU A 98 19.35 26.38 -3.68
CA GLU A 98 20.37 26.88 -2.76
C GLU A 98 21.77 26.98 -3.39
N ASP A 99 21.95 26.52 -4.63
CA ASP A 99 23.25 26.48 -5.33
C ASP A 99 24.33 25.72 -4.53
N ALA A 100 23.89 24.71 -3.78
CA ALA A 100 24.70 23.94 -2.86
C ALA A 100 24.34 22.46 -2.93
N LEU A 101 25.33 21.60 -3.20
CA LEU A 101 25.19 20.16 -2.96
C LEU A 101 25.23 19.92 -1.45
N PHE A 102 24.26 19.18 -0.93
CA PHE A 102 24.25 18.82 0.47
C PHE A 102 25.23 17.68 0.73
N GLY A 103 25.90 17.70 1.88
CA GLY A 103 26.78 16.60 2.27
C GLY A 103 26.00 15.30 2.44
N ASN A 104 26.63 14.15 2.18
CA ASN A 104 26.12 12.85 2.59
C ASN A 104 26.28 12.70 4.10
N CYS A 105 25.19 12.42 4.81
CA CYS A 105 25.24 12.09 6.23
C CYS A 105 25.38 10.57 6.44
N LEU A 106 25.65 10.16 7.68
CA LEU A 106 25.91 8.75 8.07
C LEU A 106 27.13 8.08 7.40
N LEU A 107 27.95 8.85 6.67
CA LEU A 107 29.17 8.37 6.01
C LEU A 107 30.39 8.49 6.92
N ARG A 108 30.44 7.68 8.00
CA ARG A 108 31.60 7.66 8.93
C ARG A 108 32.79 6.87 8.39
N ALA A 109 32.51 5.78 7.69
CA ALA A 109 33.50 4.94 7.05
C ALA A 109 32.97 4.53 5.67
N LEU A 110 33.79 4.69 4.65
CA LEU A 110 33.47 4.28 3.30
C LEU A 110 33.61 2.76 3.18
N SER A 111 32.69 2.12 2.44
CA SER A 111 32.83 0.72 2.08
C SER A 111 34.15 0.49 1.32
N PRO A 112 34.96 -0.52 1.66
CA PRO A 112 36.22 -0.81 0.96
C PRO A 112 35.99 -1.20 -0.51
N ASN A 113 34.76 -1.55 -0.87
CA ASN A 113 34.39 -1.92 -2.24
C ASN A 113 34.05 -0.71 -3.13
N ILE A 114 33.99 0.50 -2.57
CA ILE A 114 33.73 1.75 -3.31
C ILE A 114 35.05 2.49 -3.54
N HIS A 115 35.50 2.50 -4.78
CA HIS A 115 36.79 3.05 -5.18
C HIS A 115 36.66 4.51 -5.67
N LEU A 116 36.55 5.48 -4.76
CA LEU A 116 36.30 6.88 -5.13
C LEU A 116 37.42 7.50 -5.97
N ARG A 117 38.65 7.47 -5.44
CA ARG A 117 39.81 8.19 -6.02
C ARG A 117 40.21 7.66 -7.39
N GLU A 118 40.21 6.34 -7.57
CA GLU A 118 40.57 5.69 -8.84
C GLU A 118 39.51 5.90 -9.93
N ARG A 119 38.30 6.30 -9.53
CA ARG A 119 37.16 6.52 -10.41
C ARG A 119 36.75 7.98 -10.51
N ASN A 120 37.53 8.89 -9.91
CA ASN A 120 37.23 10.33 -9.88
C ASN A 120 35.79 10.62 -9.39
N LEU A 121 35.33 9.86 -8.40
CA LEU A 121 34.06 10.05 -7.72
C LEU A 121 34.29 10.81 -6.41
N LEU A 122 33.30 11.59 -5.99
CA LEU A 122 33.33 12.36 -4.76
C LEU A 122 32.09 12.09 -3.92
N PHE A 123 32.27 11.75 -2.64
CA PHE A 123 31.23 11.89 -1.64
C PHE A 123 31.48 13.16 -0.83
N ALA A 124 30.64 14.17 -1.03
CA ALA A 124 30.66 15.37 -0.20
C ALA A 124 30.25 14.97 1.24
N THR A 125 30.99 15.43 2.25
CA THR A 125 30.64 15.26 3.68
C THR A 125 30.22 16.57 4.34
N GLU A 126 30.45 17.67 3.65
CA GLU A 126 30.03 19.03 3.98
C GLU A 126 29.34 19.65 2.76
N PRO A 127 28.51 20.69 2.92
CA PRO A 127 27.91 21.38 1.78
C PRO A 127 28.99 21.94 0.84
N MET A 128 28.81 21.75 -0.46
CA MET A 128 29.73 22.24 -1.50
C MET A 128 28.97 23.07 -2.53
N VAL A 129 29.66 23.99 -3.19
CA VAL A 129 29.08 24.73 -4.32
C VAL A 129 28.59 23.73 -5.38
N HIS A 130 27.35 23.88 -5.82
CA HIS A 130 26.79 22.91 -6.73
C HIS A 130 27.44 23.03 -8.12
N PRO A 131 27.96 21.93 -8.70
CA PRO A 131 28.77 21.98 -9.92
C PRO A 131 27.99 22.28 -11.21
N TRP A 132 26.69 22.52 -11.11
CA TRP A 132 25.84 22.80 -12.26
C TRP A 132 26.15 24.15 -12.91
N SER A 133 26.62 25.10 -12.11
CA SER A 133 26.93 26.48 -12.49
C SER A 133 28.27 26.64 -13.21
N PHE A 134 29.14 25.61 -13.23
CA PHE A 134 30.41 25.62 -13.98
C PHE A 134 30.24 25.33 -15.49
N ALA A 135 29.04 25.45 -16.04
CA ALA A 135 28.75 25.06 -17.41
C ALA A 135 29.40 25.99 -18.45
N THR A 136 30.28 25.43 -19.29
CA THR A 136 30.79 26.08 -20.51
C THR A 136 29.96 25.77 -21.77
N CYS A 137 29.14 24.71 -21.74
CA CYS A 137 28.35 24.24 -22.89
C CYS A 137 26.92 24.81 -22.95
N PHE A 138 26.32 25.11 -21.80
CA PHE A 138 24.99 25.72 -21.68
C PHE A 138 25.00 26.82 -20.61
N PRO A 139 25.44 28.04 -20.96
CA PRO A 139 25.53 29.16 -20.01
C PRO A 139 24.18 29.46 -19.32
N ASP A 140 23.09 29.18 -20.03
CA ASP A 140 21.73 29.60 -19.63
C ASP A 140 20.96 28.51 -18.86
N LYS A 141 21.40 27.24 -18.92
CA LYS A 141 20.64 26.08 -18.39
C LYS A 141 21.42 25.20 -17.41
N GLY A 142 22.73 25.42 -17.30
CA GLY A 142 23.62 24.64 -16.45
C GLY A 142 23.66 23.14 -16.77
N ARG A 143 24.44 22.40 -15.99
CA ARG A 143 24.65 20.96 -16.16
C ARG A 143 23.65 20.14 -15.32
N PRO A 144 22.90 19.19 -15.89
CA PRO A 144 21.87 18.44 -15.16
C PRO A 144 22.45 17.50 -14.12
N VAL A 145 21.65 17.18 -13.11
CA VAL A 145 21.93 16.10 -12.16
C VAL A 145 21.22 14.84 -12.63
N CYS A 146 21.93 13.71 -12.56
CA CYS A 146 21.35 12.40 -12.86
C CYS A 146 20.73 11.81 -11.59
N VAL A 147 19.45 11.45 -11.65
CA VAL A 147 18.71 10.83 -10.54
C VAL A 147 18.47 9.37 -10.85
N ASN A 148 18.98 8.49 -10.00
CA ASN A 148 18.84 7.04 -10.14
C ASN A 148 17.83 6.47 -9.13
N SER A 149 16.99 5.56 -9.60
CA SER A 149 16.09 4.77 -8.77
C SER A 149 16.03 3.34 -9.28
N PHE A 150 16.64 2.42 -8.54
CA PHE A 150 16.79 1.04 -8.97
C PHE A 150 16.01 0.09 -8.06
N GLY A 151 14.84 -0.32 -8.54
CA GLY A 151 13.94 -1.21 -7.81
C GLY A 151 14.50 -2.62 -7.66
N LEU A 152 14.25 -3.23 -6.51
CA LEU A 152 14.66 -4.61 -6.20
C LEU A 152 14.06 -5.65 -7.15
N SER A 153 12.93 -5.34 -7.81
CA SER A 153 12.33 -6.19 -8.82
C SER A 153 13.07 -6.21 -10.16
N GLY A 154 14.11 -5.38 -10.32
CA GLY A 154 14.87 -5.25 -11.56
C GLY A 154 14.39 -4.14 -12.50
N THR A 155 13.41 -3.35 -12.12
CA THR A 155 13.02 -2.14 -12.87
C THR A 155 13.90 -0.97 -12.46
N TYR A 156 14.64 -0.44 -13.44
CA TYR A 156 15.57 0.67 -13.26
C TYR A 156 15.07 1.91 -13.99
N ALA A 157 15.12 3.03 -13.29
CA ALA A 157 14.83 4.35 -13.83
C ALA A 157 16.02 5.27 -13.58
N SER A 158 16.33 6.08 -14.59
CA SER A 158 17.29 7.17 -14.49
C SER A 158 16.67 8.39 -15.18
N ALA A 159 16.80 9.55 -14.56
CA ALA A 159 16.25 10.81 -15.04
C ALA A 159 17.31 11.91 -14.96
N LEU A 160 17.26 12.85 -15.89
CA LEU A 160 18.09 14.04 -15.84
C LEU A 160 17.25 15.23 -15.40
N VAL A 161 17.67 15.87 -14.32
CA VAL A 161 17.00 17.05 -13.77
C VAL A 161 17.87 18.26 -14.07
N HIS A 162 17.33 19.18 -14.86
CA HIS A 162 18.01 20.43 -15.17
C HIS A 162 17.71 21.47 -14.10
N PRO A 163 18.75 22.09 -13.53
CA PRO A 163 18.58 23.28 -12.74
C PRO A 163 18.18 24.46 -13.64
N SER A 164 17.15 25.23 -13.25
CA SER A 164 16.79 26.49 -13.94
C SER A 164 16.95 27.67 -13.00
N THR A 165 17.75 28.65 -13.42
CA THR A 165 17.92 29.93 -12.71
C THR A 165 16.76 30.89 -12.86
N GLU A 166 15.91 30.70 -13.88
CA GLU A 166 14.73 31.55 -14.10
C GLU A 166 13.73 31.46 -12.95
N ALA A 167 13.85 30.42 -12.10
CA ALA A 167 13.01 30.22 -10.92
C ALA A 167 13.57 30.86 -9.63
N ARG A 168 14.72 31.56 -9.64
CA ARG A 168 15.18 32.33 -8.48
C ARG A 168 14.22 33.50 -8.23
N GLY A 169 13.28 33.31 -7.30
CA GLY A 169 12.27 34.29 -6.93
C GLY A 169 10.82 33.81 -7.03
N LEU A 170 10.56 32.59 -7.51
CA LEU A 170 9.23 31.96 -7.45
C LEU A 170 9.03 31.21 -6.13
N TRP A 171 9.39 31.82 -4.99
CA TRP A 171 8.79 31.40 -3.73
C TRP A 171 7.38 31.98 -3.71
N HIS A 172 6.39 31.16 -4.06
CA HIS A 172 4.98 31.53 -4.05
C HIS A 172 4.46 31.62 -2.60
N GLY A 173 4.99 32.53 -1.78
CA GLY A 173 4.53 32.73 -0.40
C GLY A 173 4.55 31.46 0.45
N GLU A 174 3.99 31.52 1.67
CA GLU A 174 3.55 30.30 2.33
C GLU A 174 2.64 29.56 1.34
N PRO A 175 2.78 28.23 1.19
CA PRO A 175 1.90 27.48 0.29
C PRO A 175 0.48 27.87 0.61
N VAL A 176 -0.19 28.51 -0.35
CA VAL A 176 -1.63 28.74 -0.25
C VAL A 176 -2.22 27.35 -0.28
N VAL A 177 -2.52 26.82 0.91
CA VAL A 177 -3.42 25.69 1.05
C VAL A 177 -4.71 26.21 0.46
N ALA A 178 -4.95 25.93 -0.83
CA ALA A 178 -6.24 26.18 -1.41
C ALA A 178 -7.24 25.50 -0.47
N GLU A 179 -8.32 26.20 -0.09
CA GLU A 179 -9.40 25.59 0.70
C GLU A 179 -9.91 24.29 0.04
N SER A 180 -9.60 24.10 -1.25
CA SER A 180 -9.82 22.92 -2.07
C SER A 180 -8.54 22.37 -2.72
N ALA A 181 -7.38 22.39 -2.05
CA ALA A 181 -6.20 21.69 -2.58
C ALA A 181 -6.59 20.21 -2.76
N PRO A 182 -6.40 19.62 -3.95
CA PRO A 182 -6.75 18.22 -4.15
C PRO A 182 -5.95 17.40 -3.12
N THR A 183 -6.68 16.68 -2.27
CA THR A 183 -6.10 15.70 -1.35
C THR A 183 -5.19 14.83 -2.19
N VAL A 184 -3.91 14.71 -1.83
CA VAL A 184 -2.97 13.85 -2.55
C VAL A 184 -3.57 12.45 -2.60
N ALA A 185 -4.19 12.12 -3.74
CA ALA A 185 -4.82 10.84 -3.96
C ALA A 185 -3.68 9.82 -4.08
N PHE A 186 -3.73 8.85 -3.18
CA PHE A 186 -2.81 7.74 -3.05
C PHE A 186 -2.30 7.17 -4.39
N TRP A 187 -0.97 7.03 -4.52
CA TRP A 187 -0.33 6.31 -5.63
C TRP A 187 -0.44 4.79 -5.39
N PRO A 188 -0.82 3.98 -6.39
CA PRO A 188 -0.76 4.24 -7.84
C PRO A 188 -2.08 4.71 -8.50
N GLY A 189 -3.12 5.03 -7.74
CA GLY A 189 -4.48 5.23 -8.28
C GLY A 189 -4.65 6.47 -9.16
N GLY A 190 -3.99 7.59 -8.85
CA GLY A 190 -4.28 8.86 -9.52
C GLY A 190 -5.74 9.31 -9.36
N ASP A 191 -6.10 10.42 -10.01
CA ASP A 191 -7.48 10.91 -10.00
C ASP A 191 -8.40 10.03 -10.84
N ILE A 192 -9.57 9.74 -10.30
CA ILE A 192 -10.68 9.17 -11.07
C ILE A 192 -11.40 10.31 -11.78
N ASN A 193 -11.90 10.06 -12.99
CA ASN A 193 -12.91 10.95 -13.56
C ASN A 193 -14.10 11.01 -12.58
N PRO A 194 -14.62 12.20 -12.22
CA PRO A 194 -15.80 12.31 -11.35
C PRO A 194 -16.98 11.43 -11.79
N SER A 195 -17.09 11.12 -13.09
CA SER A 195 -18.12 10.23 -13.63
C SER A 195 -17.96 8.74 -13.29
N GLU A 196 -16.82 8.34 -12.72
CA GLU A 196 -16.55 6.95 -12.30
C GLU A 196 -16.70 6.76 -10.78
N TYR A 197 -17.08 7.83 -10.05
CA TYR A 197 -17.60 7.73 -8.69
C TYR A 197 -19.11 7.43 -8.75
N PRO A 198 -19.65 6.68 -7.76
CA PRO A 198 -21.08 6.56 -7.61
C PRO A 198 -21.71 7.93 -7.37
N ALA A 199 -22.87 8.17 -7.98
CA ALA A 199 -23.73 9.30 -7.67
C ALA A 199 -24.44 9.12 -6.33
N GLU A 200 -24.76 7.86 -5.96
CA GLU A 200 -25.46 7.51 -4.73
C GLU A 200 -24.64 6.55 -3.85
N SER A 201 -24.35 5.34 -4.35
CA SER A 201 -23.67 4.31 -3.54
C SER A 201 -23.07 3.17 -4.38
N TYR A 202 -22.24 2.35 -3.74
CA TYR A 202 -21.85 1.03 -4.27
C TYR A 202 -22.84 -0.04 -3.83
N TRP A 203 -23.11 -1.01 -4.70
CA TRP A 203 -24.09 -2.06 -4.47
C TRP A 203 -23.47 -3.44 -4.63
N LEU A 204 -23.66 -4.31 -3.65
CA LEU A 204 -23.16 -5.68 -3.68
C LEU A 204 -24.17 -6.60 -4.35
N VAL A 205 -23.75 -7.35 -5.36
CA VAL A 205 -24.60 -8.27 -6.13
C VAL A 205 -23.97 -9.64 -6.16
N GLY A 206 -24.71 -10.71 -5.88
CA GLY A 206 -24.12 -12.04 -5.84
C GLY A 206 -25.12 -13.19 -5.80
N SER A 207 -24.60 -14.40 -5.57
CA SER A 207 -25.42 -15.61 -5.50
C SER A 207 -26.44 -15.58 -4.36
N PHE A 208 -26.17 -14.86 -3.27
CA PHE A 208 -27.07 -14.70 -2.12
C PHE A 208 -28.36 -13.93 -2.44
N CYS A 209 -28.40 -13.22 -3.58
CA CYS A 209 -29.57 -12.49 -4.07
C CYS A 209 -29.93 -12.89 -5.51
N GLU A 210 -29.49 -14.07 -5.96
CA GLU A 210 -29.69 -14.59 -7.31
C GLU A 210 -29.22 -13.65 -8.43
N TRP A 211 -28.25 -12.76 -8.15
CA TRP A 211 -27.77 -11.72 -9.05
C TRP A 211 -28.84 -10.73 -9.54
N ASP A 212 -30.02 -10.70 -8.91
CA ASP A 212 -31.17 -9.90 -9.34
C ASP A 212 -31.45 -8.72 -8.39
N ARG A 213 -31.02 -8.81 -7.13
CA ARG A 213 -31.29 -7.79 -6.12
C ARG A 213 -30.01 -7.27 -5.47
N PRO A 214 -29.42 -6.19 -6.02
CA PRO A 214 -28.28 -5.53 -5.41
C PRO A 214 -28.58 -5.07 -3.98
N GLN A 215 -27.63 -5.29 -3.08
CA GLN A 215 -27.68 -4.82 -1.70
C GLN A 215 -26.79 -3.59 -1.53
N GLU A 216 -27.36 -2.49 -1.06
CA GLU A 216 -26.64 -1.23 -0.86
C GLU A 216 -25.47 -1.38 0.14
N MET A 217 -24.36 -0.71 -0.13
CA MET A 217 -23.24 -0.55 0.78
C MET A 217 -23.31 0.82 1.46
N VAL A 218 -22.86 0.89 2.72
CA VAL A 218 -22.88 2.13 3.50
C VAL A 218 -21.44 2.63 3.67
N GLU A 219 -21.20 3.91 3.39
CA GLU A 219 -19.91 4.53 3.67
C GLU A 219 -19.71 4.69 5.19
N VAL A 220 -18.73 3.99 5.74
CA VAL A 220 -18.41 4.01 7.19
C VAL A 220 -17.27 4.96 7.52
N GLU A 221 -16.33 5.12 6.58
CA GLU A 221 -15.22 6.06 6.61
C GLU A 221 -15.02 6.60 5.18
N PRO A 222 -14.42 7.78 4.99
CA PRO A 222 -14.18 8.32 3.64
C PRO A 222 -13.48 7.31 2.72
N GLY A 223 -14.16 6.86 1.66
CA GLY A 223 -13.66 5.87 0.72
C GLY A 223 -13.73 4.41 1.20
N VAL A 224 -14.41 4.12 2.31
CA VAL A 224 -14.63 2.76 2.83
C VAL A 224 -16.12 2.48 2.92
N TRP A 225 -16.58 1.54 2.10
CA TRP A 225 -17.98 1.17 1.96
C TRP A 225 -18.18 -0.24 2.49
N GLU A 226 -19.21 -0.47 3.29
CA GLU A 226 -19.44 -1.76 3.93
C GLU A 226 -20.88 -2.26 3.79
N THR A 227 -21.02 -3.58 3.67
CA THR A 227 -22.30 -4.26 3.81
C THR A 227 -22.09 -5.64 4.43
N THR A 228 -23.15 -6.29 4.89
CA THR A 228 -23.07 -7.62 5.51
C THR A 228 -23.86 -8.62 4.70
N ILE A 229 -23.24 -9.76 4.39
CA ILE A 229 -23.91 -10.90 3.75
C ILE A 229 -23.89 -12.12 4.67
N ALA A 230 -24.84 -13.04 4.45
CA ALA A 230 -24.87 -14.34 5.09
C ALA A 230 -24.63 -15.44 4.06
N ILE A 231 -23.88 -16.47 4.43
CA ILE A 231 -23.64 -17.62 3.56
C ILE A 231 -24.88 -18.51 3.52
N GLY A 232 -25.37 -18.79 2.31
CA GLY A 232 -26.51 -19.68 2.07
C GLY A 232 -26.18 -21.16 2.26
N GLU A 233 -27.14 -22.01 1.87
CA GLU A 233 -27.08 -23.49 2.01
C GLU A 233 -25.87 -24.12 1.31
N ASN A 234 -25.32 -23.47 0.29
CA ASN A 234 -24.18 -23.96 -0.47
C ASN A 234 -22.85 -23.88 0.30
N GLY A 235 -22.80 -23.16 1.43
CA GLY A 235 -21.58 -22.98 2.23
C GLY A 235 -20.53 -22.08 1.58
N TRP A 236 -20.87 -21.42 0.46
CA TRP A 236 -20.06 -20.41 -0.22
C TRP A 236 -20.97 -19.41 -0.94
N GLU A 237 -20.45 -18.21 -1.18
CA GLU A 237 -21.13 -17.16 -1.95
C GLU A 237 -20.16 -16.51 -2.94
N ARG A 238 -20.68 -16.12 -4.11
CA ARG A 238 -19.97 -15.32 -5.12
C ARG A 238 -20.62 -13.96 -5.25
N PHE A 239 -19.82 -12.94 -5.54
CA PHE A 239 -20.35 -11.59 -5.69
C PHE A 239 -19.47 -10.68 -6.56
N GLN A 240 -20.06 -9.57 -6.99
CA GLN A 240 -19.48 -8.41 -7.64
C GLN A 240 -19.98 -7.14 -6.96
N VAL A 241 -19.42 -5.99 -7.31
CA VAL A 241 -19.88 -4.68 -6.84
C VAL A 241 -20.31 -3.84 -8.03
N TRP A 242 -21.51 -3.29 -8.02
CA TRP A 242 -22.04 -2.42 -9.08
C TRP A 242 -22.03 -0.97 -8.59
N ILE A 243 -21.69 -0.04 -9.48
CA ILE A 243 -21.76 1.41 -9.21
C ILE A 243 -23.21 1.85 -9.42
N ASP A 244 -23.83 2.47 -8.41
CA ASP A 244 -25.23 2.92 -8.44
C ASP A 244 -26.26 1.85 -8.86
N GLY A 245 -25.93 0.58 -8.66
CA GLY A 245 -26.76 -0.55 -9.08
C GLY A 245 -26.87 -0.73 -10.59
N ASP A 246 -26.00 -0.11 -11.40
CA ASP A 246 -25.99 -0.23 -12.85
C ASP A 246 -25.17 -1.45 -13.33
N PRO A 247 -25.79 -2.43 -14.03
CA PRO A 247 -25.06 -3.54 -14.64
C PRO A 247 -24.13 -3.11 -15.78
N GLY A 248 -24.21 -1.87 -16.26
CA GLY A 248 -23.25 -1.27 -17.18
C GLY A 248 -21.92 -0.84 -16.53
N ALA A 249 -21.87 -0.73 -15.20
CA ALA A 249 -20.74 -0.21 -14.44
C ALA A 249 -20.37 -1.15 -13.27
N VAL A 250 -19.75 -2.28 -13.60
CA VAL A 250 -19.42 -3.35 -12.65
C VAL A 250 -17.94 -3.32 -12.26
N LEU A 251 -17.68 -3.40 -10.96
CA LEU A 251 -16.39 -3.73 -10.40
C LEU A 251 -16.28 -5.23 -10.18
N HIS A 252 -15.17 -5.79 -10.64
CA HIS A 252 -14.92 -7.23 -10.63
C HIS A 252 -13.43 -7.50 -10.37
N PRO A 253 -13.05 -8.70 -9.94
CA PRO A 253 -11.65 -9.08 -9.86
C PRO A 253 -11.03 -9.32 -11.25
N ASP A 254 -9.71 -9.41 -11.31
CA ASP A 254 -8.95 -9.78 -12.52
C ASP A 254 -9.07 -11.28 -12.85
N ILE A 255 -9.37 -12.11 -11.86
CA ILE A 255 -9.57 -13.56 -11.98
C ILE A 255 -10.86 -14.03 -11.33
N ASP A 256 -11.48 -15.10 -11.87
CA ASP A 256 -12.70 -15.64 -11.29
C ASP A 256 -12.46 -16.35 -9.95
N ASN A 257 -13.41 -16.19 -9.03
CA ASN A 257 -13.38 -16.57 -7.62
C ASN A 257 -12.09 -16.08 -6.94
N ALA A 258 -11.76 -14.81 -7.18
CA ALA A 258 -10.67 -14.13 -6.50
C ALA A 258 -10.87 -14.11 -4.98
N TRP A 259 -9.74 -14.03 -4.28
CA TRP A 259 -9.74 -13.94 -2.84
C TRP A 259 -9.95 -12.49 -2.39
N ARG A 260 -10.10 -12.28 -1.09
CA ARG A 260 -10.07 -10.94 -0.52
C ARG A 260 -8.69 -10.33 -0.73
N LEU A 261 -8.67 -9.02 -0.79
CA LEU A 261 -7.50 -8.16 -0.95
C LEU A 261 -6.93 -8.07 -2.37
N ASP A 262 -7.49 -8.80 -3.34
CA ASP A 262 -7.17 -8.61 -4.76
C ASP A 262 -7.71 -7.26 -5.26
N THR A 263 -7.01 -6.68 -6.25
CA THR A 263 -7.39 -5.40 -6.85
C THR A 263 -8.73 -5.54 -7.56
N ALA A 264 -9.60 -4.55 -7.40
CA ALA A 264 -10.85 -4.46 -8.16
C ALA A 264 -10.62 -3.70 -9.48
N GLU A 265 -10.96 -4.35 -10.58
CA GLU A 265 -10.93 -3.83 -11.95
C GLU A 265 -12.32 -3.26 -12.33
N GLY A 266 -12.39 -2.58 -13.49
CA GLY A 266 -13.58 -1.90 -13.99
C GLY A 266 -13.58 -0.38 -13.71
N PRO A 267 -14.70 0.33 -13.98
CA PRO A 267 -16.03 -0.22 -14.29
C PRO A 267 -16.13 -0.78 -15.71
N ASP A 268 -16.59 -2.02 -15.83
CA ASP A 268 -16.87 -2.69 -17.10
C ASP A 268 -18.34 -3.16 -17.18
N PRO A 269 -18.94 -3.28 -18.37
CA PRO A 269 -20.29 -3.83 -18.51
C PRO A 269 -20.37 -5.31 -18.12
N LEU A 270 -21.45 -5.71 -17.44
CA LEU A 270 -21.70 -7.07 -16.96
C LEU A 270 -21.56 -8.14 -18.06
N GLU A 271 -21.92 -7.82 -19.30
CA GLU A 271 -21.77 -8.73 -20.44
C GLU A 271 -20.31 -9.21 -20.65
N VAL A 272 -19.34 -8.36 -20.31
CA VAL A 272 -17.90 -8.63 -20.46
C VAL A 272 -17.36 -9.36 -19.24
N CYS A 273 -17.78 -8.95 -18.04
CA CYS A 273 -17.17 -9.39 -16.77
C CYS A 273 -18.04 -10.35 -15.94
N SER A 274 -19.21 -10.80 -16.42
CA SER A 274 -20.14 -11.71 -15.71
C SER A 274 -19.53 -13.00 -15.18
N HIS A 275 -18.41 -13.44 -15.76
CA HIS A 275 -17.68 -14.64 -15.35
C HIS A 275 -16.63 -14.38 -14.27
N LEU A 276 -16.41 -13.14 -13.83
CA LEU A 276 -15.39 -12.72 -12.87
C LEU A 276 -16.06 -12.29 -11.56
N ALA A 277 -15.95 -13.09 -10.51
CA ALA A 277 -16.54 -12.76 -9.20
C ALA A 277 -15.56 -13.02 -8.05
N TRP A 278 -15.69 -12.30 -6.95
CA TRP A 278 -15.06 -12.71 -5.69
C TRP A 278 -15.83 -13.89 -5.10
N ALA A 279 -15.16 -14.70 -4.28
CA ALA A 279 -15.80 -15.82 -3.60
C ALA A 279 -15.43 -15.91 -2.11
N ILE A 280 -16.46 -16.08 -1.28
CA ILE A 280 -16.35 -16.31 0.16
C ILE A 280 -16.68 -17.77 0.46
N GLY A 281 -15.91 -18.39 1.37
CA GLY A 281 -16.16 -19.76 1.82
C GLY A 281 -15.70 -20.85 0.85
N THR A 282 -14.82 -20.52 -0.10
CA THR A 282 -14.28 -21.47 -1.08
C THR A 282 -12.78 -21.75 -0.87
N THR A 283 -12.39 -23.02 -0.98
CA THR A 283 -10.98 -23.44 -1.09
C THR A 283 -10.78 -24.17 -2.40
N TYR A 284 -9.72 -23.79 -3.12
CA TYR A 284 -9.25 -24.53 -4.27
C TYR A 284 -8.31 -25.65 -3.83
N TRP A 285 -8.55 -26.87 -4.28
CA TRP A 285 -7.47 -27.85 -4.36
C TRP A 285 -7.04 -27.98 -5.82
N TYR A 286 -5.74 -27.97 -6.03
CA TYR A 286 -5.13 -28.03 -7.34
C TYR A 286 -4.75 -29.47 -7.66
N ARG A 287 -4.97 -29.91 -8.90
CA ARG A 287 -4.45 -31.19 -9.37
C ARG A 287 -3.24 -30.94 -10.26
N SER A 288 -2.16 -31.67 -9.98
CA SER A 288 -1.02 -31.74 -10.88
C SER A 288 -1.40 -32.61 -12.08
N GLU A 289 -1.29 -32.03 -13.28
CA GLU A 289 -1.45 -32.80 -14.52
C GLU A 289 -0.26 -33.75 -14.73
N PRO A 290 -0.47 -34.98 -15.25
CA PRO A 290 0.60 -35.92 -15.54
C PRO A 290 1.61 -35.36 -16.55
N GLU A 291 2.88 -35.75 -16.42
CA GLU A 291 3.90 -35.46 -17.43
C GLU A 291 3.47 -36.02 -18.80
N GLY A 292 3.33 -35.13 -19.79
CA GLY A 292 2.84 -35.46 -21.13
C GLY A 292 1.48 -34.86 -21.49
N SER A 293 0.75 -34.27 -20.54
CA SER A 293 -0.45 -33.45 -20.80
C SER A 293 -0.08 -32.11 -21.44
N ARG A 294 -0.97 -31.55 -22.28
CA ARG A 294 -0.80 -30.19 -22.86
C ARG A 294 -0.70 -29.07 -21.81
N TYR A 295 -1.02 -29.40 -20.55
CA TYR A 295 -0.98 -28.51 -19.38
C TYR A 295 0.05 -28.96 -18.32
N ALA A 296 1.00 -29.83 -18.66
CA ALA A 296 2.04 -30.27 -17.75
C ALA A 296 2.79 -29.07 -17.12
N GLY A 297 2.90 -29.07 -15.79
CA GLY A 297 3.50 -27.97 -15.02
C GLY A 297 2.56 -26.82 -14.67
N ARG A 298 1.28 -26.85 -15.07
CA ARG A 298 0.26 -25.89 -14.61
C ARG A 298 -0.54 -26.45 -13.45
N MET A 299 -0.77 -25.64 -12.41
CA MET A 299 -1.78 -25.90 -11.38
C MET A 299 -3.16 -25.55 -11.96
N LEU A 300 -3.99 -26.56 -12.19
CA LEU A 300 -5.38 -26.38 -12.60
C LEU A 300 -6.30 -26.63 -11.40
N PRO A 301 -7.34 -25.80 -11.20
CA PRO A 301 -8.32 -26.02 -10.13
C PRO A 301 -9.06 -27.33 -10.38
N ALA A 302 -9.08 -28.22 -9.38
CA ALA A 302 -9.53 -29.60 -9.56
C ALA A 302 -10.84 -29.94 -8.82
N GLY A 303 -11.27 -29.06 -7.92
CA GLY A 303 -12.59 -29.12 -7.29
C GLY A 303 -12.79 -27.97 -6.31
N ARG A 304 -14.02 -27.85 -5.81
CA ARG A 304 -14.47 -26.80 -4.88
C ARG A 304 -14.90 -27.47 -3.56
N GLN A 305 -14.39 -26.98 -2.44
CA GLN A 305 -14.84 -27.41 -1.11
C GLN A 305 -15.40 -26.19 -0.37
N ALA A 306 -16.60 -26.34 0.19
CA ALA A 306 -17.20 -25.33 1.06
C ALA A 306 -16.49 -25.37 2.42
N GLU A 307 -15.98 -24.23 2.87
CA GLU A 307 -15.37 -24.08 4.20
C GLU A 307 -16.21 -23.25 5.16
N SER A 308 -17.22 -22.53 4.66
CA SER A 308 -18.10 -21.75 5.53
C SER A 308 -19.36 -22.53 5.89
N GLN A 309 -19.78 -22.34 7.14
CA GLN A 309 -21.05 -22.82 7.65
C GLN A 309 -22.21 -21.96 7.13
N GLN A 310 -23.34 -22.59 6.80
CA GLN A 310 -24.59 -21.90 6.49
C GLN A 310 -24.98 -20.94 7.63
N GLY A 311 -25.46 -19.75 7.26
CA GLY A 311 -25.87 -18.71 8.21
C GLY A 311 -24.72 -17.91 8.81
N ARG A 312 -23.47 -18.28 8.55
CA ARG A 312 -22.29 -17.49 8.97
C ARG A 312 -22.28 -16.17 8.21
N ARG A 313 -22.00 -15.06 8.91
CA ARG A 313 -22.07 -13.71 8.36
C ARG A 313 -20.68 -13.16 8.08
N TYR A 314 -20.54 -12.44 6.97
CA TYR A 314 -19.32 -11.76 6.58
C TYR A 314 -19.62 -10.29 6.32
N ARG A 315 -18.78 -9.42 6.87
CA ARG A 315 -18.76 -8.01 6.52
C ARG A 315 -17.87 -7.83 5.31
N VAL A 316 -18.42 -7.36 4.21
CA VAL A 316 -17.70 -7.06 2.97
C VAL A 316 -17.41 -5.57 2.95
N SER A 317 -16.14 -5.22 2.75
CA SER A 317 -15.64 -3.84 2.74
C SER A 317 -15.00 -3.53 1.38
N LEU A 318 -15.43 -2.46 0.72
CA LEU A 318 -14.79 -1.90 -0.46
C LEU A 318 -13.98 -0.66 -0.06
N HIS A 319 -12.69 -0.67 -0.36
CA HIS A 319 -11.79 0.46 -0.19
C HIS A 319 -11.57 1.15 -1.53
N VAL A 320 -11.81 2.46 -1.59
CA VAL A 320 -11.68 3.31 -2.77
C VAL A 320 -10.73 4.46 -2.46
N ALA A 321 -9.62 4.52 -3.18
CA ALA A 321 -8.63 5.59 -3.07
C ALA A 321 -8.15 6.00 -4.47
N GLY A 322 -8.84 6.96 -5.09
CA GLY A 322 -8.64 7.24 -6.52
C GLY A 322 -9.00 5.98 -7.34
N ARG A 323 -8.25 5.70 -8.42
CA ARG A 323 -8.53 4.49 -9.22
C ARG A 323 -8.19 3.20 -8.49
N PHE A 324 -7.46 3.26 -7.38
CA PHE A 324 -7.16 2.07 -6.60
C PHE A 324 -8.40 1.64 -5.82
N ARG A 325 -8.89 0.44 -6.14
CA ARG A 325 -10.06 -0.16 -5.51
C ARG A 325 -9.71 -1.56 -5.04
N LYS A 326 -10.20 -1.93 -3.85
CA LYS A 326 -9.90 -3.22 -3.23
C LYS A 326 -11.08 -3.71 -2.42
N VAL A 327 -11.38 -4.99 -2.52
CA VAL A 327 -12.42 -5.65 -1.73
C VAL A 327 -11.78 -6.49 -0.63
N ASP A 328 -12.29 -6.36 0.59
CA ASP A 328 -11.95 -7.20 1.74
C ASP A 328 -13.23 -7.77 2.37
N TRP A 329 -13.09 -8.81 3.19
CA TRP A 329 -14.17 -9.24 4.07
C TRP A 329 -13.68 -9.80 5.39
N ARG A 330 -14.46 -9.57 6.45
CA ARG A 330 -14.22 -10.06 7.80
C ARG A 330 -15.34 -10.98 8.26
N ASP A 331 -14.95 -12.12 8.81
CA ASP A 331 -15.87 -13.09 9.43
C ASP A 331 -16.47 -12.50 10.72
N LEU A 332 -17.80 -12.48 10.80
CA LEU A 332 -18.57 -12.03 11.97
C LEU A 332 -19.12 -13.21 12.80
N GLY A 333 -18.85 -14.45 12.38
CA GLY A 333 -19.39 -15.65 12.99
C GLY A 333 -20.87 -15.87 12.65
N LEU A 334 -21.47 -16.83 13.35
CA LEU A 334 -22.91 -17.04 13.31
C LEU A 334 -23.62 -15.86 13.98
N PRO A 335 -24.86 -15.52 13.57
CA PRO A 335 -25.69 -14.65 14.38
C PRO A 335 -25.76 -15.18 15.82
N PRO A 336 -25.84 -14.29 16.83
CA PRO A 336 -26.12 -14.75 18.19
C PRO A 336 -27.36 -15.63 18.14
N ALA A 337 -27.31 -16.77 18.83
CA ALA A 337 -28.49 -17.61 18.96
C ALA A 337 -29.63 -16.71 19.43
N ILE A 338 -30.75 -16.76 18.71
CA ILE A 338 -32.01 -16.30 19.30
C ILE A 338 -32.12 -17.18 20.54
N GLU A 339 -31.98 -16.59 21.74
CA GLU A 339 -32.50 -17.24 22.93
C GLU A 339 -33.98 -17.41 22.59
N ASP A 340 -34.38 -18.66 22.30
CA ASP A 340 -35.78 -19.02 22.18
C ASP A 340 -36.46 -18.39 23.39
N GLU A 341 -37.33 -17.40 23.16
CA GLU A 341 -38.31 -17.03 24.15
C GLU A 341 -39.09 -18.32 24.39
N GLY A 342 -38.72 -19.01 25.48
CA GLY A 342 -39.28 -20.27 25.88
C GLY A 342 -40.79 -20.11 25.91
N VAL A 343 -41.46 -20.83 25.03
CA VAL A 343 -42.82 -21.26 25.29
C VAL A 343 -42.69 -22.15 26.53
N ASP A 344 -43.19 -21.63 27.65
CA ASP A 344 -43.40 -22.38 28.88
C ASP A 344 -44.33 -23.56 28.57
N ASP A 345 -43.74 -24.73 28.31
CA ASP A 345 -44.42 -26.00 28.46
C ASP A 345 -43.80 -26.72 29.66
N GLU A 346 -44.60 -26.79 30.72
CA GLU A 346 -44.35 -27.54 31.95
C GLU A 346 -44.12 -29.04 31.69
N GLU A 347 -43.44 -29.64 32.66
CA GLU A 347 -43.34 -31.08 32.98
C GLU A 347 -42.16 -31.88 32.38
N GLY A 348 -41.28 -32.36 33.29
CA GLY A 348 -40.46 -33.55 33.02
C GLY A 348 -39.17 -33.64 33.83
N GLU A 349 -39.24 -34.15 35.05
CA GLU A 349 -38.11 -34.46 35.93
C GLU A 349 -37.04 -35.36 35.28
N GLY A 350 -35.75 -35.08 35.54
CA GLY A 350 -34.66 -36.00 35.18
C GLY A 350 -33.28 -35.54 35.63
N ARG A 351 -32.91 -35.82 36.89
CA ARG A 351 -31.55 -35.67 37.42
C ARG A 351 -30.58 -36.68 36.78
N ALA A 352 -29.40 -36.24 36.33
CA ALA A 352 -28.15 -36.99 36.46
C ALA A 352 -26.91 -36.08 36.32
N SER A 353 -25.94 -36.36 37.19
CA SER A 353 -24.74 -35.60 37.55
C SER A 353 -23.48 -35.96 36.76
N GLY A 354 -22.55 -35.00 36.65
CA GLY A 354 -21.11 -35.18 36.89
C GLY A 354 -20.24 -35.68 35.73
N ASP A 355 -19.28 -34.87 35.26
CA ASP A 355 -17.91 -34.81 35.79
C ASP A 355 -16.94 -34.14 34.78
N GLU A 356 -16.04 -33.32 35.32
CA GLU A 356 -15.15 -32.38 34.63
C GLU A 356 -13.83 -33.03 34.18
N ALA A 357 -13.20 -32.49 33.12
CA ALA A 357 -11.73 -32.45 33.06
C ALA A 357 -11.18 -31.36 32.10
N ARG A 358 -10.67 -30.28 32.71
CA ARG A 358 -9.41 -29.53 32.42
C ARG A 358 -9.24 -28.97 30.99
N GLY A 359 -9.18 -27.67 30.71
CA GLY A 359 -8.71 -26.50 31.49
C GLY A 359 -7.58 -25.78 30.70
N PRO A 360 -7.67 -24.47 30.39
CA PRO A 360 -6.66 -23.70 29.63
C PRO A 360 -5.60 -23.06 30.55
N PRO A 361 -4.42 -22.64 30.04
CA PRO A 361 -3.93 -21.27 30.32
C PRO A 361 -3.12 -20.66 29.15
N GLU A 362 -2.98 -19.35 28.91
CA GLU A 362 -3.21 -18.15 29.72
C GLU A 362 -3.12 -16.92 28.78
N ALA A 363 -4.00 -15.91 28.95
CA ALA A 363 -3.76 -14.54 28.47
C ALA A 363 -3.84 -13.61 29.70
N GLN A 364 -2.82 -12.78 29.90
CA GLN A 364 -2.74 -11.90 31.07
C GLN A 364 -3.92 -10.91 31.10
N PRO A 365 -4.48 -10.61 32.30
CA PRO A 365 -5.75 -9.91 32.43
C PRO A 365 -5.63 -8.39 32.20
N PHE A 366 -6.62 -7.81 31.51
CA PHE A 366 -6.85 -6.36 31.50
C PHE A 366 -7.11 -5.87 32.93
N THR A 367 -6.41 -4.82 33.34
CA THR A 367 -6.36 -4.40 34.76
C THR A 367 -7.49 -3.45 35.19
N ALA A 368 -8.26 -2.89 34.26
CA ALA A 368 -9.46 -2.09 34.54
C ALA A 368 -10.38 -1.96 33.31
N TYR A 369 -11.68 -1.83 33.55
CA TYR A 369 -12.69 -1.50 32.53
C TYR A 369 -13.29 -0.12 32.83
N TYR A 370 -13.71 0.62 31.80
CA TYR A 370 -14.31 1.95 31.91
C TYR A 370 -15.65 1.99 31.20
N VAL A 371 -16.58 2.80 31.71
CA VAL A 371 -17.87 3.10 31.07
C VAL A 371 -17.96 4.58 30.68
N SER A 372 -18.56 4.85 29.53
CA SER A 372 -18.82 6.20 29.01
C SER A 372 -20.20 6.20 28.35
N ALA A 373 -21.02 7.19 28.69
CA ALA A 373 -22.39 7.29 28.20
C ALA A 373 -22.96 8.71 28.30
N SER A 374 -24.16 8.92 27.77
CA SER A 374 -24.79 10.24 27.73
C SER A 374 -25.04 10.87 29.11
N TRP A 375 -25.30 10.07 30.16
CA TRP A 375 -25.54 10.58 31.52
C TRP A 375 -24.28 11.09 32.22
N ASN A 376 -23.08 10.70 31.77
CA ASN A 376 -21.81 11.20 32.29
C ASN A 376 -21.05 12.07 31.28
N GLY A 377 -21.79 12.63 30.30
CA GLY A 377 -21.24 13.52 29.26
C GLY A 377 -20.17 12.83 28.40
N TRP A 378 -20.25 11.50 28.25
CA TRP A 378 -19.29 10.66 27.53
C TRP A 378 -17.88 10.61 28.13
N SER A 379 -17.71 10.98 29.40
CA SER A 379 -16.43 10.81 30.10
C SER A 379 -16.17 9.35 30.49
N TYR A 380 -14.89 8.96 30.61
CA TYR A 380 -14.51 7.59 30.98
C TYR A 380 -14.45 7.44 32.50
N GLU A 381 -15.34 6.64 33.06
CA GLU A 381 -15.36 6.36 34.50
C GLU A 381 -14.99 4.89 34.78
N PRO A 382 -14.10 4.63 35.74
CA PRO A 382 -13.63 3.28 36.02
C PRO A 382 -14.75 2.44 36.64
N MET A 383 -14.93 1.24 36.10
CA MET A 383 -15.82 0.22 36.64
C MET A 383 -15.14 -0.48 37.83
N CYS A 384 -15.93 -0.89 38.81
CA CYS A 384 -15.46 -1.66 39.95
C CYS A 384 -15.62 -3.16 39.66
N GLN A 385 -14.56 -3.93 39.90
CA GLN A 385 -14.66 -5.39 39.81
C GLN A 385 -15.50 -5.92 40.97
N ASP A 386 -16.46 -6.78 40.67
CA ASP A 386 -17.23 -7.45 41.71
C ASP A 386 -16.32 -8.44 42.47
N LEU A 387 -16.25 -8.31 43.79
CA LEU A 387 -15.37 -9.11 44.64
C LEU A 387 -15.81 -10.57 44.76
N PHE A 388 -17.08 -10.87 44.43
CA PHE A 388 -17.69 -12.18 44.57
C PHE A 388 -17.93 -12.89 43.22
N ALA A 389 -17.86 -12.16 42.09
CA ALA A 389 -18.00 -12.70 40.73
C ALA A 389 -16.80 -12.34 39.83
N GLN A 390 -15.87 -13.29 39.66
CA GLN A 390 -14.65 -13.09 38.87
C GLN A 390 -14.95 -12.77 37.39
N GLY A 391 -14.46 -11.63 36.89
CA GLY A 391 -14.66 -11.17 35.51
C GLY A 391 -15.86 -10.26 35.29
N LEU A 392 -16.73 -10.09 36.30
CA LEU A 392 -17.82 -9.14 36.27
C LEU A 392 -17.35 -7.76 36.75
N TRP A 393 -17.58 -6.74 35.94
CA TRP A 393 -17.28 -5.35 36.25
C TRP A 393 -18.60 -4.58 36.26
N SER A 394 -18.84 -3.82 37.32
CA SER A 394 -20.07 -3.06 37.49
C SER A 394 -19.77 -1.59 37.77
N TYR A 395 -20.71 -0.75 37.35
CA TYR A 395 -20.71 0.68 37.62
C TYR A 395 -22.14 1.07 37.97
N THR A 396 -22.35 1.71 39.11
CA THR A 396 -23.67 2.17 39.54
C THR A 396 -23.78 3.65 39.19
N ALA A 397 -24.61 3.97 38.20
CA ALA A 397 -24.93 5.35 37.85
C ALA A 397 -26.02 5.89 38.80
N GLU A 398 -25.72 6.96 39.55
CA GLU A 398 -26.76 7.71 40.27
C GLU A 398 -27.42 8.70 39.29
N LEU A 399 -28.67 8.41 38.92
CA LEU A 399 -29.47 9.30 38.09
C LEU A 399 -30.25 10.24 39.01
N GLU A 400 -29.85 11.51 39.10
CA GLU A 400 -30.68 12.51 39.77
C GLU A 400 -32.00 12.65 39.02
N ALA A 401 -33.12 12.38 39.71
CA ALA A 401 -34.44 12.56 39.14
C ALA A 401 -34.65 14.06 38.85
N SER A 402 -34.79 14.41 37.57
CA SER A 402 -35.24 15.73 37.19
C SER A 402 -36.62 15.98 37.82
N GLN A 403 -36.72 17.01 38.66
CA GLN A 403 -37.98 17.43 39.24
C GLN A 403 -38.95 17.77 38.09
N SER A 404 -40.05 17.03 38.00
CA SER A 404 -41.10 17.29 37.02
C SER A 404 -41.77 18.63 37.32
N SER A 405 -41.63 19.59 36.42
CA SER A 405 -42.49 20.78 36.30
C SER A 405 -43.31 20.69 35.02
#